data_AF-A0A9W4T9I2-F1
#
_entry.id   AF-A0A9W4T9I2-F1
#
_cell.length_a   1.000
_cell.length_b   1.000
_cell.length_c   1.000
_cell.angle_alpha   90.00
_cell.angle_beta   90.00
_cell.angle_gamma   90.00
#
_symmetry.space_group_name_H-M   'P 1'
#
loop_
_entity.id
_entity.type
_entity.pdbx_description
1 polymer ?
#
loop_
_entity_poly.entity_id
_entity_poly.type
_entity_poly.pdbx_seq_one_letter_code
_entity_poly.pdbx_strand_id
1 'polypeptide(L)'
;GGPSSSDNRKFISSVPDLLRSSMKKAFEQTPYKDDLGVLQHFEKHIDDCADKWKSAQHDVYYAPYTVLFQGSGTGKSRLLYQLAQNRFVLYLCLRERSSSGVPPATQLFCNYFLIEKGNAMVNAVAFFYSCVEFLDGKTIEDWNRQQHSNKFESDIITRALYLVENWKDSLSQLLNQEAVERFCTNEFAGVWSKVETRLSNTVKTKAKLVFAFDESRSLLQISPGENTQFINIRRALRCLPSGIFAIFADTISNLTNFAPSASLDPSARLFLCQNELFPPFYFMATFDLFTKTNSSSNQLLSLQELFALGRPLWGAALNNDANIKDLLKLAEQKLLGGGITVDNWIKKPTLSSALAVLSSRISLDITAESRIASELVAGFMGICVHVSEDRCRLLVFYPSEPIVAEAAASLMQHEIVFRKLLNFLLDALHTGYVEPGYRGELVARLLLMIAWDQATGSRGLLSSSMSSHLENLGYMREFVSQPIRVKDFLTSLFGQDNYNDHIQDLPQKFADGLLAFTHFIPLTYTPTQIELKSLFIRYAAVICKRNQAGVDLILPVL
;
A
#
# COMPACT_ATOMS: atom_id res chain seq x y z
N GLY A 1 -7.01 -36.46 8.93
CA GLY A 1 -7.05 -35.54 10.08
C GLY A 1 -6.53 -34.20 9.63
N GLY A 2 -7.42 -33.25 9.38
CA GLY A 2 -7.06 -31.90 8.94
C GLY A 2 -6.62 -31.03 10.14
N PRO A 3 -5.70 -30.08 9.95
CA PRO A 3 -5.29 -29.20 11.04
C PRO A 3 -6.42 -28.23 11.38
N SER A 4 -6.79 -28.22 12.66
CA SER A 4 -7.76 -27.31 13.26
C SER A 4 -7.30 -25.86 13.18
N SER A 5 -8.16 -25.03 12.62
CA SER A 5 -8.06 -23.57 12.54
C SER A 5 -8.42 -22.93 13.89
N SER A 6 -7.42 -22.59 14.71
CA SER A 6 -7.57 -21.66 15.84
C SER A 6 -6.22 -21.18 16.40
N ASP A 7 -5.33 -20.69 15.52
CA ASP A 7 -4.15 -19.94 15.97
C ASP A 7 -4.54 -18.46 16.16
N ASN A 8 -4.99 -18.13 17.37
CA ASN A 8 -5.10 -16.76 17.87
C ASN A 8 -3.71 -16.11 17.86
N ARG A 9 -3.36 -15.45 16.75
CA ARG A 9 -2.12 -14.68 16.60
C ARG A 9 -2.16 -13.48 17.54
N LYS A 10 -1.56 -13.61 18.72
CA LYS A 10 -1.10 -12.43 19.48
C LYS A 10 0.12 -11.84 18.77
N PHE A 11 -0.12 -10.95 17.81
CA PHE A 11 0.93 -10.10 17.25
C PHE A 11 1.34 -9.08 18.32
N ILE A 12 2.48 -9.30 18.98
CA ILE A 12 3.15 -8.26 19.77
C ILE A 12 4.13 -7.58 18.82
N SER A 13 3.67 -6.57 18.08
CA SER A 13 4.54 -5.65 17.34
C SER A 13 4.51 -4.30 18.03
N SER A 14 5.28 -4.13 19.10
CA SER A 14 5.48 -2.81 19.70
C SER A 14 6.40 -2.00 18.77
N VAL A 15 5.80 -1.30 17.81
CA VAL A 15 6.43 -0.11 17.23
C VAL A 15 6.81 0.80 18.42
N PRO A 16 8.06 1.26 18.54
CA PRO A 16 8.48 2.11 19.65
C PRO A 16 7.52 3.30 19.82
N ASP A 17 7.18 3.65 21.07
CA ASP A 17 6.17 4.69 21.36
C ASP A 17 6.53 6.04 20.71
N LEU A 18 7.82 6.35 20.61
CA LEU A 18 8.33 7.52 19.91
C LEU A 18 8.01 7.49 18.42
N LEU A 19 8.30 6.40 17.71
CA LEU A 19 7.96 6.25 16.30
C LEU A 19 6.45 6.34 16.09
N ARG A 20 5.65 5.75 16.98
CA ARG A 20 4.18 5.88 16.93
C ARG A 20 3.72 7.33 17.05
N SER A 21 4.36 8.11 17.92
CA SER A 21 4.06 9.54 18.08
C SER A 21 4.40 10.35 16.84
N SER A 22 5.57 10.11 16.23
CA SER A 22 5.99 10.74 14.98
C SER A 22 5.06 10.38 13.83
N MET A 23 4.65 9.11 13.73
CA MET A 23 3.69 8.63 12.74
C MET A 23 2.31 9.29 12.89
N LYS A 24 1.86 9.52 14.14
CA LYS A 24 0.61 10.23 14.40
C LYS A 24 0.70 11.70 13.98
N LYS A 25 1.77 12.40 14.34
CA LYS A 25 2.02 13.79 13.90
C LYS A 25 2.12 13.88 12.37
N ALA A 26 2.83 12.94 11.75
CA ALA A 26 2.95 12.83 10.30
C ALA A 26 1.58 12.68 9.63
N PHE A 27 0.68 11.89 10.21
CA PHE A 27 -0.67 11.72 9.67
C PHE A 27 -1.58 12.91 9.93
N GLU A 28 -1.58 13.49 11.13
CA GLU A 28 -2.58 14.49 11.55
C GLU A 28 -2.16 15.93 11.22
N GLN A 29 -0.88 16.25 11.45
CA GLN A 29 -0.37 17.62 11.49
C GLN A 29 0.38 18.03 10.22
N THR A 30 0.93 17.06 9.47
CA THR A 30 1.67 17.38 8.24
C THR A 30 0.71 17.84 7.15
N PRO A 31 0.93 19.03 6.53
CA PRO A 31 0.08 19.51 5.45
C PRO A 31 -0.07 18.48 4.33
N TYR A 32 -1.28 18.36 3.79
CA TYR A 32 -1.49 17.54 2.61
C TYR A 32 -0.77 18.17 1.41
N LYS A 33 -0.02 17.34 0.69
CA LYS A 33 0.68 17.71 -0.54
C LYS A 33 0.12 16.88 -1.68
N ASP A 34 -0.10 17.53 -2.83
CA ASP A 34 -0.71 16.90 -4.00
C ASP A 34 -0.20 17.51 -5.29
N ASP A 35 1.12 17.42 -5.49
CA ASP A 35 1.82 18.09 -6.61
C ASP A 35 1.32 17.63 -7.99
N LEU A 36 0.70 16.44 -8.08
CA LEU A 36 0.20 15.82 -9.31
C LEU A 36 -1.34 15.69 -9.36
N GLY A 37 -2.07 16.32 -8.41
CA GLY A 37 -3.54 16.38 -8.43
C GLY A 37 -4.25 15.04 -8.23
N VAL A 38 -3.69 14.13 -7.44
CA VAL A 38 -4.28 12.82 -7.08
C VAL A 38 -5.67 12.99 -6.44
N LEU A 39 -5.87 13.99 -5.57
CA LEU A 39 -7.16 14.25 -4.95
C LEU A 39 -8.23 14.59 -5.98
N GLN A 40 -7.92 15.48 -6.92
CA GLN A 40 -8.84 15.89 -7.97
C GLN A 40 -9.19 14.71 -8.89
N HIS A 41 -8.20 13.90 -9.27
CA HIS A 41 -8.44 12.69 -10.07
C HIS A 41 -9.33 11.68 -9.33
N PHE A 42 -9.12 11.53 -8.02
CA PHE A 42 -9.91 10.62 -7.19
C PHE A 42 -11.35 11.11 -7.00
N GLU A 43 -11.55 12.41 -6.73
CA GLU A 43 -12.87 13.03 -6.66
C GLU A 43 -13.66 12.84 -7.96
N LYS A 44 -13.01 13.11 -9.10
CA LYS A 44 -13.59 12.88 -10.42
C LYS A 44 -13.98 11.42 -10.63
N HIS A 45 -13.09 10.48 -10.30
CA HIS A 45 -13.37 9.04 -10.40
C HIS A 45 -14.62 8.63 -9.62
N ILE A 46 -14.73 9.10 -8.37
CA ILE A 46 -15.89 8.81 -7.51
C ILE A 46 -17.16 9.41 -8.11
N ASP A 47 -17.11 10.65 -8.58
CA ASP A 47 -18.27 11.33 -9.14
C ASP A 47 -18.72 10.71 -10.47
N ASP A 48 -17.77 10.27 -11.32
CA ASP A 48 -18.06 9.54 -12.56
C ASP A 48 -18.73 8.18 -12.25
N CYS A 49 -18.27 7.47 -11.22
CA CYS A 49 -18.90 6.21 -10.80
C CYS A 49 -20.31 6.45 -10.21
N ALA A 50 -20.47 7.48 -9.39
CA ALA A 50 -21.77 7.81 -8.79
C ALA A 50 -22.80 8.30 -9.82
N ASP A 51 -22.37 9.03 -10.85
CA ASP A 51 -23.26 9.49 -11.93
C ASP A 51 -23.73 8.30 -12.79
N LYS A 52 -22.85 7.32 -13.05
CA LYS A 52 -23.22 6.08 -13.73
C LYS A 52 -24.26 5.27 -12.93
N TRP A 53 -24.12 5.19 -11.60
CA TRP A 53 -25.12 4.58 -10.72
C TRP A 53 -26.49 5.27 -10.81
N LYS A 54 -26.53 6.58 -11.04
CA LYS A 54 -27.78 7.36 -11.20
C LYS A 54 -28.48 7.15 -12.56
N SER A 55 -27.75 6.72 -13.57
CA SER A 55 -28.20 6.71 -14.97
C SER A 55 -28.98 5.44 -15.36
N ALA A 56 -29.40 5.33 -16.63
CA ALA A 56 -29.95 4.10 -17.22
C ALA A 56 -29.00 2.88 -17.15
N GLN A 57 -27.76 3.08 -16.66
CA GLN A 57 -26.77 2.04 -16.38
C GLN A 57 -26.80 1.54 -14.93
N HIS A 58 -27.78 1.94 -14.11
CA HIS A 58 -27.99 1.38 -12.77
C HIS A 58 -28.07 -0.17 -12.80
N ASP A 59 -28.64 -0.74 -13.86
CA ASP A 59 -28.73 -2.19 -14.05
C ASP A 59 -27.45 -2.82 -14.62
N VAL A 60 -26.45 -2.02 -15.00
CA VAL A 60 -25.13 -2.51 -15.43
C VAL A 60 -24.25 -2.77 -14.22
N TYR A 61 -24.16 -1.84 -13.27
CA TYR A 61 -23.28 -2.00 -12.11
C TYR A 61 -23.96 -2.74 -10.95
N TYR A 62 -23.24 -3.60 -10.24
CA TYR A 62 -23.83 -4.43 -9.18
C TYR A 62 -24.21 -3.66 -7.91
N ALA A 63 -23.37 -2.70 -7.49
CA ALA A 63 -23.56 -1.88 -6.30
C ALA A 63 -22.72 -0.59 -6.37
N PRO A 64 -23.10 0.50 -5.66
CA PRO A 64 -22.43 1.81 -5.73
C PRO A 64 -21.15 1.84 -4.88
N TYR A 65 -20.12 1.10 -5.30
CA TYR A 65 -18.82 1.15 -4.65
C TYR A 65 -17.66 1.01 -5.61
N THR A 66 -16.51 1.56 -5.21
CA THR A 66 -15.22 1.32 -5.84
C THR A 66 -14.19 0.82 -4.82
N VAL A 67 -13.05 0.36 -5.31
CA VAL A 67 -11.90 -0.06 -4.52
C VAL A 67 -10.79 0.97 -4.66
N LEU A 68 -10.24 1.44 -3.54
CA LEU A 68 -8.99 2.21 -3.49
C LEU A 68 -7.87 1.27 -3.04
N PHE A 69 -7.01 0.82 -3.95
CA PHE A 69 -5.96 -0.14 -3.61
C PHE A 69 -4.59 0.32 -4.10
N GLN A 70 -3.58 0.14 -3.25
CA GLN A 70 -2.17 0.43 -3.52
C GLN A 70 -1.33 -0.06 -2.34
N GLY A 71 -0.02 -0.20 -2.50
CA GLY A 71 0.93 -0.51 -1.43
C GLY A 71 0.82 0.37 -0.18
N SER A 72 1.19 -0.17 0.97
CA SER A 72 1.16 0.53 2.27
C SER A 72 2.01 1.81 2.26
N GLY A 73 1.58 2.90 2.88
CA GLY A 73 2.38 4.12 3.00
C GLY A 73 2.34 5.08 1.79
N THR A 74 1.53 4.79 0.77
CA THR A 74 1.30 5.66 -0.40
C THR A 74 0.32 6.81 -0.15
N GLY A 75 -0.33 6.85 1.02
CA GLY A 75 -1.23 7.94 1.42
C GLY A 75 -2.72 7.69 1.21
N LYS A 76 -3.17 6.45 0.96
CA LYS A 76 -4.61 6.11 0.80
C LYS A 76 -5.51 6.67 1.91
N SER A 77 -5.19 6.38 3.17
CA SER A 77 -5.97 6.88 4.32
C SER A 77 -5.95 8.41 4.39
N ARG A 78 -4.82 9.05 4.04
CA ARG A 78 -4.72 10.51 3.99
C ARG A 78 -5.59 11.09 2.88
N LEU A 79 -5.61 10.46 1.71
CA LEU A 79 -6.48 10.83 0.58
C LEU A 79 -7.97 10.76 0.97
N LEU A 80 -8.40 9.73 1.68
CA LEU A 80 -9.77 9.62 2.20
C LEU A 80 -10.12 10.74 3.20
N TYR A 81 -9.17 11.14 4.05
CA TYR A 81 -9.36 12.29 4.96
C TYR A 81 -9.47 13.62 4.20
N GLN A 82 -8.74 13.78 3.10
CA GLN A 82 -8.87 14.99 2.27
C GLN A 82 -10.17 15.02 1.48
N LEU A 83 -10.64 13.86 1.00
CA LEU A 83 -11.95 13.73 0.36
C LEU A 83 -13.07 14.28 1.26
N ALA A 84 -12.95 14.10 2.58
CA ALA A 84 -13.93 14.58 3.57
C ALA A 84 -14.02 16.11 3.68
N GLN A 85 -13.14 16.88 3.03
CA GLN A 85 -13.20 18.35 3.07
C GLN A 85 -14.28 18.94 2.17
N ASN A 86 -14.64 18.26 1.08
CA ASN A 86 -15.53 18.80 0.04
C ASN A 86 -16.87 18.07 -0.07
N ARG A 87 -17.05 16.97 0.67
CA ARG A 87 -18.28 16.15 0.69
C ARG A 87 -18.40 15.42 2.02
N PHE A 88 -19.58 14.87 2.30
CA PHE A 88 -19.76 14.08 3.51
C PHE A 88 -19.10 12.71 3.33
N VAL A 89 -18.13 12.40 4.19
CA VAL A 89 -17.47 11.10 4.24
C VAL A 89 -17.66 10.52 5.63
N LEU A 90 -18.23 9.32 5.76
CA LEU A 90 -18.10 8.53 6.96
C LEU A 90 -16.86 7.66 6.86
N TYR A 91 -15.81 8.00 7.59
CA TYR A 91 -14.56 7.26 7.61
C TYR A 91 -14.61 6.13 8.64
N LEU A 92 -14.41 4.89 8.18
CA LEU A 92 -14.51 3.66 8.95
C LEU A 92 -13.18 2.91 8.83
N CYS A 93 -12.38 2.87 9.90
CA CYS A 93 -11.12 2.11 9.91
C CYS A 93 -11.32 0.76 10.60
N LEU A 94 -11.34 -0.32 9.81
CA LEU A 94 -11.71 -1.67 10.24
C LEU A 94 -10.53 -2.56 10.66
N ARG A 95 -9.36 -1.95 10.92
CA ARG A 95 -8.16 -2.68 11.35
C ARG A 95 -8.35 -3.40 12.68
N GLU A 96 -7.54 -4.44 12.88
CA GLU A 96 -7.49 -5.17 14.13
C GLU A 96 -7.18 -4.26 15.32
N ARG A 97 -7.88 -4.48 16.44
CA ARG A 97 -7.79 -3.64 17.65
C ARG A 97 -6.39 -3.55 18.25
N SER A 98 -5.57 -4.59 18.08
CA SER A 98 -4.17 -4.64 18.54
C SER A 98 -3.19 -3.89 17.62
N SER A 99 -3.64 -3.44 16.45
CA SER A 99 -2.77 -2.74 15.50
C SER A 99 -2.36 -1.36 16.01
N SER A 100 -1.05 -1.08 15.96
CA SER A 100 -0.47 0.22 16.31
C SER A 100 -0.48 1.23 15.16
N GLY A 101 -1.05 0.87 14.01
CA GLY A 101 -1.08 1.73 12.85
C GLY A 101 -1.85 3.03 13.06
N VAL A 102 -1.63 3.99 12.17
CA VAL A 102 -2.40 5.24 12.06
C VAL A 102 -3.18 5.24 10.73
N PRO A 103 -4.46 5.67 10.69
CA PRO A 103 -5.32 6.13 11.81
C PRO A 103 -5.88 4.99 12.69
N PRO A 104 -6.34 5.27 13.92
CA PRO A 104 -6.87 4.23 14.82
C PRO A 104 -8.17 3.59 14.29
N ALA A 105 -8.49 2.39 14.80
CA ALA A 105 -9.73 1.69 14.45
C ALA A 105 -10.98 2.41 15.00
N THR A 106 -12.07 2.41 14.24
CA THR A 106 -13.40 2.89 14.66
C THR A 106 -14.09 1.81 15.51
N GLN A 107 -13.86 1.85 16.82
CA GLN A 107 -14.00 0.67 17.69
C GLN A 107 -15.41 0.09 17.75
N LEU A 108 -16.45 0.93 17.89
CA LEU A 108 -17.82 0.45 18.03
C LEU A 108 -18.38 0.02 16.66
N PHE A 109 -18.04 0.75 15.60
CA PHE A 109 -18.40 0.34 14.24
C PHE A 109 -17.76 -0.99 13.83
N CYS A 110 -16.49 -1.23 14.16
CA CYS A 110 -15.87 -2.53 13.94
C CYS A 110 -16.66 -3.65 14.62
N ASN A 111 -17.13 -3.44 15.85
CA ASN A 111 -17.92 -4.45 16.57
C ASN A 111 -19.27 -4.69 15.93
N TYR A 112 -19.90 -3.63 15.45
CA TYR A 112 -21.19 -3.72 14.80
C TYR A 112 -21.13 -4.57 13.52
N PHE A 113 -20.10 -4.37 12.69
CA PHE A 113 -19.94 -5.10 11.43
C PHE A 113 -19.30 -6.48 11.58
N LEU A 114 -18.48 -6.71 12.61
CA LEU A 114 -17.71 -7.96 12.76
C LEU A 114 -18.33 -8.95 13.76
N ILE A 115 -19.30 -8.56 14.59
CA ILE A 115 -19.97 -9.44 15.54
C ILE A 115 -21.35 -9.82 15.00
N GLU A 116 -21.49 -11.06 14.52
CA GLU A 116 -22.73 -11.57 13.93
C GLU A 116 -23.90 -11.59 14.93
N LYS A 117 -24.95 -10.83 14.62
CA LYS A 117 -26.27 -10.92 15.26
C LYS A 117 -27.36 -10.71 14.21
N GLY A 118 -28.14 -11.75 13.89
CA GLY A 118 -29.28 -11.63 12.97
C GLY A 118 -28.88 -11.45 11.50
N ASN A 119 -29.75 -10.80 10.71
CA ASN A 119 -29.52 -10.62 9.27
C ASN A 119 -28.52 -9.48 9.00
N ALA A 120 -27.26 -9.84 8.69
CA ALA A 120 -26.17 -8.88 8.49
C ALA A 120 -26.41 -7.85 7.38
N MET A 121 -27.15 -8.21 6.31
CA MET A 121 -27.49 -7.26 5.24
C MET A 121 -28.48 -6.20 5.76
N VAL A 122 -29.52 -6.63 6.50
CA VAL A 122 -30.49 -5.70 7.10
C VAL A 122 -29.82 -4.79 8.13
N ASN A 123 -28.92 -5.33 8.94
CA ASN A 123 -28.13 -4.53 9.89
C ASN A 123 -27.32 -3.45 9.17
N ALA A 124 -26.64 -3.80 8.07
CA ALA A 124 -25.89 -2.83 7.28
C ALA A 124 -26.80 -1.74 6.68
N VAL A 125 -27.99 -2.10 6.17
CA VAL A 125 -28.97 -1.09 5.68
C VAL A 125 -29.44 -0.19 6.82
N ALA A 126 -29.79 -0.75 7.98
CA ALA A 126 -30.22 0.01 9.16
C ALA A 126 -29.12 0.97 9.64
N PHE A 127 -27.86 0.55 9.56
CA PHE A 127 -26.70 1.38 9.86
C PHE A 127 -26.58 2.56 8.88
N PHE A 128 -26.63 2.31 7.57
CA PHE A 128 -26.59 3.37 6.56
C PHE A 128 -27.76 4.34 6.72
N TYR A 129 -28.96 3.82 7.01
CA TYR A 129 -30.15 4.62 7.24
C TYR A 129 -29.95 5.54 8.45
N SER A 130 -29.45 5.01 9.56
CA SER A 130 -29.12 5.78 10.76
C SER A 130 -28.10 6.88 10.45
N CYS A 131 -27.08 6.58 9.64
CA CYS A 131 -26.11 7.60 9.23
C CYS A 131 -26.78 8.75 8.47
N VAL A 132 -27.73 8.45 7.58
CA VAL A 132 -28.49 9.46 6.81
C VAL A 132 -29.39 10.31 7.70
N GLU A 133 -30.04 9.73 8.71
CA GLU A 133 -30.82 10.52 9.69
C GLU A 133 -29.94 11.47 10.50
N PHE A 134 -28.77 11.01 10.95
CA PHE A 134 -27.82 11.82 11.72
C PHE A 134 -27.13 12.91 10.89
N LEU A 135 -27.02 12.68 9.58
CA LEU A 135 -26.46 13.63 8.61
C LEU A 135 -27.39 14.83 8.41
N ASP A 136 -28.69 14.67 8.62
CA ASP A 136 -29.67 15.70 8.32
C ASP A 136 -29.41 16.99 9.11
N GLY A 137 -29.30 18.12 8.39
CA GLY A 137 -29.02 19.43 8.97
C GLY A 137 -27.57 19.67 9.44
N LYS A 138 -26.63 18.76 9.17
CA LYS A 138 -25.20 18.94 9.49
C LYS A 138 -24.44 19.69 8.39
N THR A 139 -23.43 20.46 8.78
CA THR A 139 -22.37 20.90 7.85
C THR A 139 -21.28 19.84 7.73
N ILE A 140 -20.42 19.95 6.71
CA ILE A 140 -19.28 19.04 6.51
C ILE A 140 -18.33 19.10 7.71
N GLU A 141 -18.06 20.30 8.24
CA GLU A 141 -17.20 20.50 9.41
C GLU A 141 -17.78 19.84 10.65
N ASP A 142 -19.09 20.01 10.88
CA ASP A 142 -19.78 19.41 12.01
C ASP A 142 -19.79 17.88 11.94
N TRP A 143 -19.98 17.32 10.73
CA TRP A 143 -19.90 15.88 10.47
C TRP A 143 -18.50 15.34 10.74
N ASN A 144 -17.47 15.99 10.19
CA ASN A 144 -16.08 15.60 10.37
C ASN A 144 -15.62 15.66 11.83
N ARG A 145 -16.08 16.66 12.59
CA ARG A 145 -15.78 16.77 14.02
C ARG A 145 -16.45 15.65 14.83
N GLN A 146 -17.70 15.31 14.51
CA GLN A 146 -18.48 14.35 15.31
C GLN A 146 -18.11 12.89 15.05
N GLN A 147 -17.77 12.54 13.80
CA GLN A 147 -17.56 11.15 13.38
C GLN A 147 -16.40 10.43 14.10
N HIS A 148 -15.50 11.17 14.73
CA HIS A 148 -14.38 10.63 15.50
C HIS A 148 -14.69 10.40 16.99
N SER A 149 -15.94 10.59 17.43
CA SER A 149 -16.34 10.45 18.83
C SER A 149 -17.08 9.14 19.11
N ASN A 150 -16.78 8.49 20.23
CA ASN A 150 -17.48 7.27 20.67
C ASN A 150 -18.99 7.50 20.83
N LYS A 151 -19.40 8.72 21.21
CA LYS A 151 -20.81 9.09 21.33
C LYS A 151 -21.51 8.99 19.97
N PHE A 152 -20.91 9.56 18.93
CA PHE A 152 -21.44 9.48 17.57
C PHE A 152 -21.57 8.03 17.10
N GLU A 153 -20.54 7.20 17.33
CA GLU A 153 -20.62 5.79 16.98
C GLU A 153 -21.75 5.06 17.73
N SER A 154 -21.87 5.30 19.04
CA SER A 154 -22.90 4.70 19.90
C SER A 154 -24.31 5.11 19.50
N ASP A 155 -24.53 6.39 19.19
CA ASP A 155 -25.84 6.94 18.84
C ASP A 155 -26.34 6.33 17.52
N ILE A 156 -25.46 6.22 16.51
CA ILE A 156 -25.78 5.56 15.23
C ILE A 156 -26.10 4.08 15.43
N ILE A 157 -25.27 3.36 16.20
CA ILE A 157 -25.50 1.93 16.44
C ILE A 157 -26.82 1.70 17.17
N THR A 158 -27.11 2.52 18.18
CA THR A 158 -28.36 2.41 18.96
C THR A 158 -29.57 2.62 18.05
N ARG A 159 -29.51 3.62 17.17
CA ARG A 159 -30.57 3.87 16.19
C ARG A 159 -30.71 2.72 15.19
N ALA A 160 -29.59 2.17 14.71
CA ALA A 160 -29.61 1.05 13.78
C ALA A 160 -30.25 -0.20 14.41
N LEU A 161 -29.92 -0.53 15.66
CA LEU A 161 -30.52 -1.65 16.38
C LEU A 161 -32.04 -1.45 16.60
N TYR A 162 -32.46 -0.23 16.89
CA TYR A 162 -33.88 0.11 17.01
C TYR A 162 -34.63 -0.10 15.68
N LEU A 163 -34.04 0.33 14.55
CA LEU A 163 -34.63 0.11 13.23
C LEU A 163 -34.76 -1.37 12.89
N VAL A 164 -33.74 -2.18 13.18
CA VAL A 164 -33.78 -3.63 12.95
C VAL A 164 -34.91 -4.29 13.72
N GLU A 165 -35.12 -3.91 14.99
CA GLU A 165 -36.23 -4.46 15.79
C GLU A 165 -37.59 -3.99 15.27
N ASN A 166 -37.71 -2.73 14.85
CA ASN A 166 -38.95 -2.20 14.25
C ASN A 166 -39.30 -2.87 12.91
N TRP A 167 -38.30 -3.23 12.10
CA TRP A 167 -38.52 -3.87 10.81
C TRP A 167 -38.80 -5.37 10.91
N LYS A 168 -38.59 -5.97 12.09
CA LYS A 168 -38.64 -7.42 12.31
C LYS A 168 -39.95 -8.07 11.86
N ASP A 169 -41.09 -7.50 12.22
CA ASP A 169 -42.40 -8.05 11.85
C ASP A 169 -42.63 -7.98 10.34
N SER A 170 -42.24 -6.87 9.70
CA SER A 170 -42.35 -6.71 8.25
C SER A 170 -41.43 -7.68 7.51
N LEU A 171 -40.18 -7.82 7.97
CA LEU A 171 -39.18 -8.71 7.39
C LEU A 171 -39.56 -10.19 7.53
N SER A 172 -40.20 -10.58 8.63
CA SER A 172 -40.64 -11.96 8.90
C SER A 172 -41.65 -12.48 7.87
N GLN A 173 -42.37 -11.58 7.20
CA GLN A 173 -43.38 -11.92 6.19
C GLN A 173 -42.78 -12.07 4.79
N LEU A 174 -41.50 -11.70 4.59
CA LEU A 174 -40.87 -11.70 3.28
C LEU A 174 -40.28 -13.08 2.98
N LEU A 175 -40.69 -13.65 1.84
CA LEU A 175 -40.40 -15.04 1.49
C LEU A 175 -39.01 -15.25 0.84
N ASN A 176 -38.36 -14.20 0.35
CA ASN A 176 -37.08 -14.31 -0.33
C ASN A 176 -36.21 -13.05 -0.19
N GLN A 177 -34.93 -13.18 -0.55
CA GLN A 177 -33.94 -12.10 -0.43
C GLN A 177 -34.28 -10.87 -1.30
N GLU A 178 -34.90 -11.06 -2.46
CA GLU A 178 -35.27 -9.94 -3.35
C GLU A 178 -36.37 -9.07 -2.73
N ALA A 179 -37.33 -9.70 -2.05
CA ALA A 179 -38.37 -8.99 -1.30
C ALA A 179 -37.77 -8.18 -0.14
N VAL A 180 -36.77 -8.72 0.56
CA VAL A 180 -36.01 -8.01 1.61
C VAL A 180 -35.24 -6.82 1.01
N GLU A 181 -34.56 -7.00 -0.12
CA GLU A 181 -33.85 -5.93 -0.83
C GLU A 181 -34.79 -4.79 -1.24
N ARG A 182 -35.98 -5.11 -1.77
CA ARG A 182 -36.99 -4.11 -2.14
C ARG A 182 -37.54 -3.36 -0.93
N PHE A 183 -37.84 -4.05 0.16
CA PHE A 183 -38.26 -3.42 1.42
C PHE A 183 -37.21 -2.42 1.90
N CYS A 184 -35.95 -2.84 2.03
CA CYS A 184 -34.84 -1.99 2.42
C CYS A 184 -34.64 -0.78 1.50
N THR A 185 -34.76 -0.97 0.18
CA THR A 185 -34.64 0.10 -0.80
C THR A 185 -35.73 1.17 -0.62
N ASN A 186 -36.97 0.74 -0.40
CA ASN A 186 -38.10 1.65 -0.21
C ASN A 186 -37.98 2.46 1.08
N GLU A 187 -37.65 1.81 2.20
CA GLU A 187 -37.40 2.49 3.48
C GLU A 187 -36.30 3.54 3.32
N PHE A 188 -35.19 3.17 2.69
CA PHE A 188 -34.03 4.06 2.50
C PHE A 188 -34.34 5.25 1.57
N ALA A 189 -35.02 5.02 0.46
CA ALA A 189 -35.38 6.08 -0.49
C ALA A 189 -36.23 7.19 0.18
N GLY A 190 -37.11 6.79 1.10
CA GLY A 190 -37.97 7.72 1.85
C GLY A 190 -37.17 8.70 2.73
N VAL A 191 -36.13 8.23 3.42
CA VAL A 191 -35.28 9.13 4.24
C VAL A 191 -34.31 9.93 3.39
N TRP A 192 -33.72 9.30 2.36
CA TRP A 192 -32.70 9.94 1.53
C TRP A 192 -33.26 11.11 0.72
N SER A 193 -34.44 10.97 0.09
CA SER A 193 -35.04 12.05 -0.72
C SER A 193 -35.19 13.38 0.03
N LYS A 194 -35.53 13.31 1.34
CA LYS A 194 -35.65 14.47 2.23
C LYS A 194 -34.28 15.11 2.50
N VAL A 195 -33.27 14.29 2.74
CA VAL A 195 -31.91 14.73 3.08
C VAL A 195 -31.18 15.25 1.83
N GLU A 196 -31.24 14.53 0.72
CA GLU A 196 -30.57 14.84 -0.54
C GLU A 196 -30.95 16.23 -1.08
N THR A 197 -32.22 16.60 -0.99
CA THR A 197 -32.70 17.91 -1.47
C THR A 197 -31.98 19.05 -0.73
N ARG A 198 -31.75 18.88 0.58
CA ARG A 198 -31.02 19.86 1.39
C ARG A 198 -29.53 19.84 1.10
N LEU A 199 -28.95 18.64 0.98
CA LEU A 199 -27.53 18.46 0.65
C LEU A 199 -27.17 19.02 -0.74
N SER A 200 -28.09 18.94 -1.71
CA SER A 200 -27.86 19.44 -3.07
C SER A 200 -27.63 20.96 -3.13
N ASN A 201 -28.08 21.69 -2.12
CA ASN A 201 -27.87 23.14 -2.03
C ASN A 201 -26.43 23.49 -1.59
N THR A 202 -25.77 22.60 -0.84
CA THR A 202 -24.45 22.83 -0.24
C THR A 202 -23.34 22.02 -0.91
N VAL A 203 -23.64 20.80 -1.35
CA VAL A 203 -22.70 19.85 -1.94
C VAL A 203 -23.04 19.62 -3.41
N LYS A 204 -22.18 20.11 -4.29
CA LYS A 204 -22.35 20.02 -5.76
C LYS A 204 -21.82 18.71 -6.36
N THR A 205 -21.14 17.88 -5.57
CA THR A 205 -20.58 16.60 -6.02
C THR A 205 -21.69 15.60 -6.34
N LYS A 206 -21.38 14.61 -7.18
CA LYS A 206 -22.34 13.56 -7.56
C LYS A 206 -22.50 12.55 -6.43
N ALA A 207 -21.40 12.10 -5.84
CA ALA A 207 -21.41 11.38 -4.57
C ALA A 207 -21.43 12.39 -3.42
N LYS A 208 -22.59 12.58 -2.80
CA LYS A 208 -22.82 13.53 -1.71
C LYS A 208 -22.41 12.97 -0.35
N LEU A 209 -22.72 11.68 -0.13
CA LEU A 209 -22.32 10.92 1.05
C LEU A 209 -21.49 9.72 0.60
N VAL A 210 -20.31 9.57 1.19
CA VAL A 210 -19.37 8.48 0.91
C VAL A 210 -19.09 7.68 2.18
N PHE A 211 -19.29 6.36 2.11
CA PHE A 211 -18.84 5.44 3.16
C PHE A 211 -17.44 4.93 2.82
N ALA A 212 -16.42 5.36 3.56
CA ALA A 212 -15.03 4.98 3.34
C ALA A 212 -14.62 3.89 4.33
N PHE A 213 -14.63 2.63 3.87
CA PHE A 213 -14.18 1.45 4.60
C PHE A 213 -12.67 1.25 4.39
N ASP A 214 -11.87 1.83 5.27
CA ASP A 214 -10.40 1.68 5.30
C ASP A 214 -9.98 0.45 6.12
N GLU A 215 -8.85 -0.17 5.76
CA GLU A 215 -8.33 -1.40 6.38
C GLU A 215 -9.41 -2.50 6.51
N SER A 216 -10.19 -2.66 5.44
CA SER A 216 -11.43 -3.45 5.39
C SER A 216 -11.24 -4.99 5.35
N ARG A 217 -10.01 -5.49 5.46
CA ARG A 217 -9.64 -6.92 5.42
C ARG A 217 -10.43 -7.79 6.39
N SER A 218 -10.77 -7.24 7.55
CA SER A 218 -11.56 -7.93 8.57
C SER A 218 -12.93 -8.37 8.03
N LEU A 219 -13.48 -7.69 7.02
CA LEU A 219 -14.77 -8.02 6.40
C LEU A 219 -14.74 -9.30 5.53
N LEU A 220 -13.56 -9.78 5.16
CA LEU A 220 -13.40 -10.96 4.29
C LEU A 220 -13.27 -12.27 5.07
N GLN A 221 -13.28 -12.23 6.41
CA GLN A 221 -13.23 -13.43 7.22
C GLN A 221 -14.51 -14.25 7.00
N ILE A 222 -14.36 -15.55 6.79
CA ILE A 222 -15.45 -16.50 6.54
C ILE A 222 -15.74 -17.27 7.83
N SER A 223 -16.96 -17.16 8.35
CA SER A 223 -17.50 -18.10 9.33
C SER A 223 -17.94 -19.40 8.61
N PRO A 224 -17.68 -20.61 9.16
CA PRO A 224 -18.04 -21.86 8.49
C PRO A 224 -19.55 -21.93 8.17
N GLY A 225 -19.89 -21.99 6.89
CA GLY A 225 -21.28 -22.06 6.42
C GLY A 225 -21.97 -20.72 6.15
N GLU A 226 -21.29 -19.59 6.32
CA GLU A 226 -21.86 -18.25 6.13
C GLU A 226 -21.15 -17.43 5.03
N ASN A 227 -21.84 -16.41 4.51
CA ASN A 227 -21.24 -15.43 3.59
C ASN A 227 -20.32 -14.48 4.38
N THR A 228 -19.28 -13.97 3.73
CA THR A 228 -18.43 -12.92 4.34
C THR A 228 -19.23 -11.68 4.66
N GLN A 229 -18.82 -10.93 5.70
CA GLN A 229 -19.43 -9.65 6.06
C GLN A 229 -19.36 -8.65 4.90
N PHE A 230 -18.29 -8.72 4.09
CA PHE A 230 -18.19 -7.96 2.84
C PHE A 230 -19.35 -8.23 1.88
N ILE A 231 -19.73 -9.50 1.64
CA ILE A 231 -20.86 -9.83 0.75
C ILE A 231 -22.16 -9.23 1.28
N ASN A 232 -22.38 -9.27 2.59
CA ASN A 232 -23.57 -8.70 3.22
C ASN A 232 -23.63 -7.18 3.10
N ILE A 233 -22.50 -6.49 3.35
CA ILE A 233 -22.38 -5.05 3.13
C ILE A 233 -22.59 -4.71 1.65
N ARG A 234 -21.99 -5.46 0.72
CA ARG A 234 -22.15 -5.24 -0.72
C ARG A 234 -23.61 -5.36 -1.16
N ARG A 235 -24.36 -6.30 -0.59
CA ARG A 235 -25.82 -6.43 -0.81
C ARG A 235 -26.58 -5.25 -0.24
N ALA A 236 -26.22 -4.78 0.96
CA ALA A 236 -26.82 -3.58 1.54
C ALA A 236 -26.56 -2.31 0.72
N LEU A 237 -25.35 -2.17 0.15
CA LEU A 237 -24.98 -1.05 -0.72
C LEU A 237 -25.88 -0.99 -1.98
N ARG A 238 -26.33 -2.13 -2.50
CA ARG A 238 -27.25 -2.19 -3.65
C ARG A 238 -28.62 -1.57 -3.33
N CYS A 239 -29.03 -1.52 -2.06
CA CYS A 239 -30.26 -0.85 -1.64
C CYS A 239 -30.11 0.68 -1.55
N LEU A 240 -28.91 1.22 -1.76
CA LEU A 240 -28.65 2.64 -1.60
C LEU A 240 -29.01 3.43 -2.87
N PRO A 241 -29.71 4.57 -2.73
CA PRO A 241 -30.09 5.42 -3.84
C PRO A 241 -28.90 6.19 -4.42
N SER A 242 -29.13 6.86 -5.56
CA SER A 242 -28.15 7.75 -6.16
C SER A 242 -27.71 8.86 -5.21
N GLY A 243 -26.43 9.24 -5.28
CA GLY A 243 -25.86 10.27 -4.42
C GLY A 243 -25.16 9.73 -3.16
N ILE A 244 -25.30 8.43 -2.88
CA ILE A 244 -24.53 7.71 -1.89
C ILE A 244 -23.58 6.74 -2.59
N PHE A 245 -22.34 6.68 -2.12
CA PHE A 245 -21.32 5.80 -2.69
C PHE A 245 -20.43 5.20 -1.59
N ALA A 246 -19.76 4.09 -1.87
CA ALA A 246 -18.82 3.46 -0.94
C ALA A 246 -17.42 3.28 -1.54
N ILE A 247 -16.41 3.31 -0.69
CA ILE A 247 -15.02 3.09 -1.05
C ILE A 247 -14.47 2.04 -0.10
N PHE A 248 -14.00 0.93 -0.65
CA PHE A 248 -13.22 -0.05 0.10
C PHE A 248 -11.74 0.25 -0.13
N ALA A 249 -11.10 0.84 0.88
CA ALA A 249 -9.68 1.10 0.88
C ALA A 249 -8.97 0.00 1.67
N ASP A 250 -8.09 -0.73 0.99
CA ASP A 250 -7.23 -1.71 1.64
C ASP A 250 -6.03 -1.98 0.74
N THR A 251 -4.98 -2.58 1.30
CA THR A 251 -3.85 -3.10 0.54
C THR A 251 -4.14 -4.48 -0.06
N ILE A 252 -5.20 -5.22 0.35
CA ILE A 252 -5.45 -6.67 0.11
C ILE A 252 -4.75 -7.40 -1.03
N SER A 253 -4.35 -8.62 -0.65
CA SER A 253 -3.67 -9.69 -1.39
C SER A 253 -4.49 -10.31 -2.52
N ASN A 254 -5.50 -9.60 -3.01
CA ASN A 254 -6.22 -9.84 -4.24
C ASN A 254 -7.26 -8.73 -4.42
N LEU A 255 -7.06 -7.87 -5.42
CA LEU A 255 -8.14 -7.05 -6.00
C LEU A 255 -9.40 -7.90 -6.20
N THR A 256 -9.23 -9.19 -6.52
CA THR A 256 -10.32 -10.13 -6.72
C THR A 256 -11.20 -10.37 -5.49
N ASN A 257 -10.83 -9.96 -4.28
CA ASN A 257 -11.70 -10.17 -3.12
C ASN A 257 -12.80 -9.13 -3.03
N PHE A 258 -12.50 -7.87 -3.37
CA PHE A 258 -13.46 -6.78 -3.36
C PHE A 258 -13.95 -6.42 -4.77
N ALA A 259 -13.16 -6.74 -5.79
CA ALA A 259 -13.51 -6.60 -7.19
C ALA A 259 -13.00 -7.77 -8.06
N PRO A 260 -13.56 -8.99 -7.90
CA PRO A 260 -13.25 -10.14 -8.75
C PRO A 260 -13.66 -9.92 -10.21
N SER A 261 -13.07 -10.73 -11.09
CA SER A 261 -13.65 -10.97 -12.41
C SER A 261 -15.03 -11.60 -12.27
N ALA A 262 -15.91 -11.37 -13.25
CA ALA A 262 -17.30 -11.83 -13.17
C ALA A 262 -17.43 -13.36 -12.95
N SER A 263 -16.49 -14.16 -13.46
CA SER A 263 -16.49 -15.62 -13.32
C SER A 263 -16.03 -16.12 -11.94
N LEU A 264 -15.31 -15.30 -11.17
CA LEU A 264 -14.77 -15.65 -9.86
C LEU A 264 -15.56 -15.01 -8.71
N ASP A 265 -16.61 -14.24 -9.02
CA ASP A 265 -17.41 -13.57 -7.99
C ASP A 265 -18.32 -14.57 -7.26
N PRO A 266 -18.31 -14.60 -5.91
CA PRO A 266 -19.15 -15.50 -5.13
C PRO A 266 -20.65 -15.20 -5.27
N SER A 267 -21.03 -14.01 -5.75
CA SER A 267 -22.40 -13.69 -6.14
C SER A 267 -22.66 -14.19 -7.56
N ALA A 268 -23.37 -15.32 -7.65
CA ALA A 268 -23.86 -15.87 -8.92
C ALA A 268 -24.60 -14.82 -9.79
N ARG A 269 -25.13 -13.75 -9.18
CA ARG A 269 -25.81 -12.66 -9.90
C ARG A 269 -24.90 -11.81 -10.78
N LEU A 270 -23.61 -11.61 -10.46
CA LEU A 270 -22.73 -10.86 -11.36
C LEU A 270 -22.58 -11.57 -12.72
N PHE A 271 -22.41 -12.90 -12.66
CA PHE A 271 -22.33 -13.74 -13.85
C PHE A 271 -23.69 -13.92 -14.54
N LEU A 272 -24.75 -14.23 -13.78
CA LEU A 272 -26.08 -14.53 -14.34
C LEU A 272 -26.84 -13.29 -14.83
N CYS A 273 -26.65 -12.14 -14.19
CA CYS A 273 -27.32 -10.88 -14.54
C CYS A 273 -26.43 -9.94 -15.37
N GLN A 274 -25.24 -10.40 -15.79
CA GLN A 274 -24.26 -9.62 -16.58
C GLN A 274 -23.91 -8.26 -15.96
N ASN A 275 -23.88 -8.18 -14.62
CA ASN A 275 -23.49 -6.96 -13.95
C ASN A 275 -21.96 -6.77 -13.98
N GLU A 276 -21.52 -5.52 -13.91
CA GLU A 276 -20.13 -5.11 -13.76
C GLU A 276 -19.85 -4.49 -12.39
N LEU A 277 -18.56 -4.38 -12.04
CA LEU A 277 -18.09 -3.62 -10.89
C LEU A 277 -17.45 -2.32 -11.36
N PHE A 278 -17.55 -1.25 -10.56
CA PHE A 278 -16.88 0.01 -10.89
C PHE A 278 -15.36 -0.16 -10.96
N PRO A 279 -14.66 0.55 -11.86
CA PRO A 279 -13.21 0.46 -12.01
C PRO A 279 -12.50 0.87 -10.72
N PRO A 280 -11.43 0.17 -10.31
CA PRO A 280 -10.72 0.49 -9.09
C PRO A 280 -9.85 1.74 -9.28
N PHE A 281 -9.57 2.44 -8.20
CA PHE A 281 -8.61 3.55 -8.18
C PHE A 281 -7.30 3.08 -7.53
N TYR A 282 -6.19 3.18 -8.27
CA TYR A 282 -4.88 2.72 -7.80
C TYR A 282 -3.72 3.64 -8.15
N PHE A 283 -3.97 4.65 -8.97
CA PHE A 283 -2.97 5.61 -9.37
C PHE A 283 -2.66 6.58 -8.21
N MET A 284 -1.59 6.30 -7.47
CA MET A 284 -1.13 7.08 -6.32
C MET A 284 0.25 7.69 -6.62
N ALA A 285 0.27 8.74 -7.45
CA ALA A 285 1.50 9.44 -7.82
C ALA A 285 1.97 10.38 -6.70
N THR A 286 2.33 9.81 -5.55
CA THR A 286 2.66 10.53 -4.30
C THR A 286 4.13 10.36 -3.89
N PHE A 287 4.98 9.89 -4.79
CA PHE A 287 6.40 9.67 -4.50
C PHE A 287 7.15 11.00 -4.35
N ASP A 288 8.13 11.01 -3.45
CA ASP A 288 9.08 12.09 -3.18
C ASP A 288 8.48 13.44 -2.71
N LEU A 289 7.19 13.51 -2.39
CA LEU A 289 6.46 14.74 -1.97
C LEU A 289 7.13 15.53 -0.82
N PHE A 290 7.90 14.85 0.02
CA PHE A 290 8.51 15.46 1.21
C PHE A 290 10.00 15.78 1.04
N THR A 291 10.54 15.61 -0.17
CA THR A 291 11.94 15.90 -0.47
C THR A 291 12.07 17.22 -1.23
N LYS A 292 13.12 17.99 -0.92
CA LYS A 292 13.51 19.19 -1.66
C LYS A 292 14.68 18.83 -2.55
N THR A 293 14.47 17.99 -3.56
CA THR A 293 15.56 17.61 -4.46
C THR A 293 15.90 18.80 -5.36
N ASN A 294 16.80 19.67 -4.91
CA ASN A 294 17.45 20.65 -5.76
C ASN A 294 18.37 19.88 -6.72
N SER A 295 17.84 19.51 -7.89
CA SER A 295 18.54 18.70 -8.92
C SER A 295 19.86 19.32 -9.43
N SER A 296 20.14 20.56 -9.03
CA SER A 296 21.29 21.37 -9.44
C SER A 296 22.54 21.24 -8.54
N SER A 297 22.45 20.75 -7.30
CA SER A 297 23.65 20.64 -6.45
C SER A 297 24.46 19.37 -6.77
N ASN A 298 25.79 19.46 -6.83
CA ASN A 298 26.71 18.31 -6.92
C ASN A 298 26.94 17.68 -5.53
N GLN A 299 25.95 17.74 -4.64
CA GLN A 299 26.11 17.40 -3.23
C GLN A 299 25.41 16.08 -2.92
N LEU A 300 26.06 15.28 -2.09
CA LEU A 300 25.45 14.12 -1.46
C LEU A 300 24.32 14.59 -0.55
N LEU A 301 23.22 13.83 -0.53
CA LEU A 301 22.16 14.02 0.45
C LEU A 301 22.65 13.61 1.83
N SER A 302 22.08 14.20 2.88
CA SER A 302 22.15 13.58 4.19
C SER A 302 21.41 12.24 4.19
N LEU A 303 21.75 11.35 5.13
CA LEU A 303 21.06 10.06 5.25
C LEU A 303 19.55 10.22 5.47
N GLN A 304 19.15 11.24 6.24
CA GLN A 304 17.74 11.55 6.47
C GLN A 304 17.04 11.99 5.19
N GLU A 305 17.66 12.81 4.35
CA GLU A 305 17.11 13.20 3.05
C GLU A 305 17.04 12.02 2.07
N LEU A 306 18.07 11.18 2.04
CA LEU A 306 18.10 9.97 1.22
C LEU A 306 16.95 9.01 1.61
N PHE A 307 16.75 8.78 2.90
CA PHE A 307 15.67 7.91 3.40
C PHE A 307 14.28 8.54 3.36
N ALA A 308 14.17 9.86 3.15
CA ALA A 308 12.91 10.52 2.91
C ALA A 308 12.37 10.34 1.48
N LEU A 309 13.24 9.93 0.53
CA LEU A 309 12.84 9.59 -0.85
C LEU A 309 11.96 8.34 -0.88
N GLY A 310 11.02 8.30 -1.81
CA GLY A 310 10.07 7.22 -1.96
C GLY A 310 8.65 7.62 -1.62
N ARG A 311 7.88 6.69 -1.05
CA ARG A 311 6.48 6.96 -0.69
C ARG A 311 6.35 7.96 0.47
N PRO A 312 5.21 8.67 0.59
CA PRO A 312 4.96 9.70 1.60
C PRO A 312 5.27 9.29 3.05
N LEU A 313 5.05 8.02 3.38
CA LEU A 313 5.28 7.45 4.71
C LEU A 313 6.64 7.84 5.29
N TRP A 314 7.71 7.73 4.50
CA TRP A 314 9.08 7.90 4.99
C TRP A 314 9.41 9.36 5.24
N GLY A 315 9.25 10.21 4.23
CA GLY A 315 9.53 11.63 4.35
C GLY A 315 8.62 12.33 5.36
N ALA A 316 7.33 11.95 5.45
CA ALA A 316 6.45 12.50 6.48
C ALA A 316 6.90 12.10 7.89
N ALA A 317 7.29 10.84 8.12
CA ALA A 317 7.77 10.41 9.41
C ALA A 317 9.06 11.13 9.82
N LEU A 318 10.04 11.21 8.92
CA LEU A 318 11.34 11.86 9.17
C LEU A 318 11.22 13.37 9.38
N ASN A 319 10.28 14.04 8.68
CA ASN A 319 9.99 15.45 8.93
C ASN A 319 9.29 15.70 10.27
N ASN A 320 8.81 14.65 10.94
CA ASN A 320 8.20 14.69 12.27
C ASN A 320 9.07 13.93 13.30
N ASP A 321 10.39 14.05 13.15
CA ASP A 321 11.41 13.59 14.10
C ASP A 321 11.42 12.06 14.35
N ALA A 322 10.96 11.25 13.38
CA ALA A 322 11.10 9.80 13.49
C ALA A 322 12.58 9.38 13.53
N ASN A 323 12.93 8.52 14.47
CA ASN A 323 14.27 7.94 14.52
C ASN A 323 14.51 7.03 13.31
N ILE A 324 15.66 7.20 12.63
CA ILE A 324 16.02 6.43 11.43
C ILE A 324 16.05 4.91 11.70
N LYS A 325 16.60 4.46 12.82
CA LYS A 325 16.72 3.02 13.13
C LYS A 325 15.34 2.39 13.37
N ASP A 326 14.47 3.09 14.08
CA ASP A 326 13.10 2.62 14.31
C ASP A 326 12.31 2.58 12.99
N LEU A 327 12.49 3.59 12.13
CA LEU A 327 11.84 3.64 10.82
C LEU A 327 12.36 2.54 9.88
N LEU A 328 13.66 2.26 9.93
CA LEU A 328 14.27 1.14 9.20
C LEU A 328 13.69 -0.21 9.65
N LYS A 329 13.58 -0.42 10.96
CA LYS A 329 12.94 -1.62 11.53
C LYS A 329 11.47 -1.75 11.11
N LEU A 330 10.75 -0.64 10.97
CA LEU A 330 9.40 -0.64 10.40
C LEU A 330 9.42 -1.05 8.93
N ALA A 331 10.38 -0.57 8.13
CA ALA A 331 10.54 -0.96 6.73
C ALA A 331 10.85 -2.47 6.58
N GLU A 332 11.74 -3.03 7.41
CA GLU A 332 12.01 -4.47 7.48
C GLU A 332 10.73 -5.26 7.79
N GLN A 333 10.00 -4.88 8.85
CA GLN A 333 8.75 -5.53 9.22
C GLN A 333 7.73 -5.47 8.08
N LYS A 334 7.65 -4.35 7.36
CA LYS A 334 6.73 -4.20 6.21
C LYS A 334 7.15 -5.05 5.01
N LEU A 335 8.45 -5.24 4.75
CA LEU A 335 8.93 -6.17 3.72
C LEU A 335 8.64 -7.64 4.08
N LEU A 336 8.53 -7.96 5.37
CA LEU A 336 8.22 -9.30 5.85
C LEU A 336 6.71 -9.59 6.04
N GLY A 337 5.83 -8.62 5.76
CA GLY A 337 4.36 -8.81 5.82
C GLY A 337 3.63 -8.03 6.92
N GLY A 338 4.35 -7.21 7.67
CA GLY A 338 3.85 -6.41 8.78
C GLY A 338 3.85 -7.16 10.12
N GLY A 339 4.44 -6.56 11.16
CA GLY A 339 4.40 -7.09 12.52
C GLY A 339 5.15 -8.42 12.74
N ILE A 340 5.93 -8.86 11.77
CA ILE A 340 6.74 -10.09 11.82
C ILE A 340 8.19 -9.73 12.11
N THR A 341 8.80 -10.38 13.10
CA THR A 341 10.24 -10.29 13.38
C THR A 341 11.03 -11.23 12.48
N VAL A 342 12.33 -10.94 12.29
CA VAL A 342 13.23 -11.79 11.51
C VAL A 342 13.23 -13.23 12.02
N ASP A 343 13.29 -13.45 13.34
CA ASP A 343 13.26 -14.79 13.94
C ASP A 343 11.98 -15.57 13.61
N ASN A 344 10.84 -14.89 13.64
CA ASN A 344 9.55 -15.50 13.31
C ASN A 344 9.45 -15.79 11.81
N TRP A 345 10.01 -14.91 10.98
CA TRP A 345 10.11 -15.14 9.56
C TRP A 345 11.00 -16.35 9.23
N ILE A 346 12.15 -16.50 9.89
CA ILE A 346 13.05 -17.66 9.69
C ILE A 346 12.31 -18.98 9.93
N LYS A 347 11.44 -19.02 10.95
CA LYS A 347 10.62 -20.20 11.30
C LYS A 347 9.52 -20.47 10.27
N LYS A 348 8.91 -19.43 9.71
CA LYS A 348 7.79 -19.55 8.77
C LYS A 348 7.90 -18.53 7.62
N PRO A 349 8.88 -18.69 6.72
CA PRO A 349 9.08 -17.76 5.63
C PRO A 349 8.01 -17.98 4.55
N THR A 350 7.72 -16.95 3.77
CA THR A 350 6.78 -17.04 2.64
C THR A 350 7.49 -16.66 1.35
N LEU A 351 7.04 -17.21 0.23
CA LEU A 351 7.57 -16.86 -1.08
C LEU A 351 7.42 -15.35 -1.36
N SER A 352 6.25 -14.77 -1.11
CA SER A 352 5.97 -13.36 -1.38
C SER A 352 6.84 -12.41 -0.57
N SER A 353 7.11 -12.70 0.71
CA SER A 353 8.05 -11.88 1.49
C SER A 353 9.49 -12.00 0.98
N ALA A 354 9.92 -13.20 0.57
CA ALA A 354 11.24 -13.39 -0.02
C ALA A 354 11.41 -12.60 -1.33
N LEU A 355 10.41 -12.67 -2.22
CA LEU A 355 10.41 -11.92 -3.47
C LEU A 355 10.33 -10.40 -3.24
N ALA A 356 9.65 -9.93 -2.20
CA ALA A 356 9.63 -8.51 -1.85
C ALA A 356 11.00 -7.98 -1.44
N VAL A 357 11.73 -8.73 -0.59
CA VAL A 357 13.10 -8.38 -0.16
C VAL A 357 14.02 -8.33 -1.37
N LEU A 358 13.97 -9.35 -2.24
CA LEU A 358 14.79 -9.41 -3.45
C LEU A 358 14.41 -8.30 -4.45
N SER A 359 13.12 -8.09 -4.71
CA SER A 359 12.66 -7.07 -5.66
C SER A 359 13.08 -5.66 -5.26
N SER A 360 13.18 -5.39 -3.96
CA SER A 360 13.63 -4.10 -3.42
C SER A 360 15.12 -3.80 -3.67
N ARG A 361 15.91 -4.81 -4.08
CA ARG A 361 17.37 -4.72 -4.28
C ARG A 361 17.75 -4.97 -5.73
N ILE A 362 17.24 -6.06 -6.32
CA ILE A 362 17.63 -6.53 -7.64
C ILE A 362 16.55 -6.36 -8.69
N SER A 363 15.38 -5.79 -8.38
CA SER A 363 14.25 -5.57 -9.31
C SER A 363 13.85 -6.83 -10.09
N LEU A 364 13.02 -7.67 -9.49
CA LEU A 364 12.49 -8.87 -10.15
C LEU A 364 11.29 -8.52 -11.04
N ASP A 365 11.20 -9.18 -12.19
CA ASP A 365 10.04 -9.13 -13.07
C ASP A 365 8.98 -10.13 -12.59
N ILE A 366 7.99 -9.65 -11.85
CA ILE A 366 6.92 -10.50 -11.29
C ILE A 366 5.84 -10.76 -12.34
N THR A 367 5.46 -12.02 -12.54
CA THR A 367 4.41 -12.41 -13.48
C THR A 367 3.06 -11.80 -13.09
N ALA A 368 2.41 -11.11 -14.03
CA ALA A 368 1.22 -10.29 -13.79
C ALA A 368 -0.03 -11.08 -13.34
N GLU A 369 -0.19 -12.32 -13.83
CA GLU A 369 -1.32 -13.21 -13.52
C GLU A 369 -1.09 -14.02 -12.23
N SER A 370 0.00 -13.76 -11.52
CA SER A 370 0.32 -14.50 -10.30
C SER A 370 -0.46 -13.97 -9.10
N ARG A 371 -0.92 -14.88 -8.24
CA ARG A 371 -1.41 -14.52 -6.90
C ARG A 371 -0.35 -13.74 -6.09
N ILE A 372 0.92 -13.98 -6.37
CA ILE A 372 2.06 -13.30 -5.75
C ILE A 372 2.03 -11.79 -6.03
N ALA A 373 1.71 -11.36 -7.26
CA ALA A 373 1.60 -9.95 -7.59
C ALA A 373 0.63 -9.23 -6.63
N SER A 374 -0.56 -9.79 -6.46
CA SER A 374 -1.53 -9.27 -5.48
C SER A 374 -0.99 -9.29 -4.04
N GLU A 375 -0.36 -10.38 -3.61
CA GLU A 375 0.21 -10.49 -2.27
C GLU A 375 1.31 -9.44 -2.00
N LEU A 376 2.17 -9.16 -2.98
CA LEU A 376 3.26 -8.18 -2.88
C LEU A 376 2.75 -6.77 -2.63
N VAL A 377 1.73 -6.33 -3.38
CA VAL A 377 1.09 -5.02 -3.17
C VAL A 377 0.47 -4.93 -1.78
N ALA A 378 -0.06 -6.06 -1.30
CA ALA A 378 -0.86 -6.08 -0.10
C ALA A 378 -0.14 -6.14 1.22
N GLY A 379 0.86 -7.02 1.27
CA GLY A 379 1.58 -7.33 2.49
C GLY A 379 2.99 -6.78 2.48
N PHE A 380 3.59 -6.59 1.30
CA PHE A 380 5.04 -6.55 1.18
C PHE A 380 5.56 -5.34 0.40
N MET A 381 4.85 -4.22 0.48
CA MET A 381 5.28 -2.91 -0.04
C MET A 381 5.33 -2.77 -1.57
N GLY A 382 4.92 -3.77 -2.34
CA GLY A 382 4.84 -3.65 -3.80
C GLY A 382 3.92 -2.51 -4.24
N ILE A 383 4.24 -1.90 -5.37
CA ILE A 383 3.42 -0.86 -5.99
C ILE A 383 2.73 -1.43 -7.22
N CYS A 384 1.41 -1.31 -7.26
CA CYS A 384 0.65 -1.64 -8.47
C CYS A 384 0.72 -0.48 -9.45
N VAL A 385 1.21 -0.75 -10.66
CA VAL A 385 1.30 0.25 -11.74
C VAL A 385 0.18 0.08 -12.76
N HIS A 386 -0.43 -1.10 -12.86
CA HIS A 386 -1.52 -1.36 -13.79
C HIS A 386 -2.38 -2.55 -13.34
N VAL A 387 -3.67 -2.47 -13.67
CA VAL A 387 -4.65 -3.53 -13.53
C VAL A 387 -5.34 -3.69 -14.88
N SER A 388 -5.41 -4.92 -15.38
CA SER A 388 -6.16 -5.22 -16.59
C SER A 388 -7.67 -5.01 -16.41
N GLU A 389 -8.38 -4.78 -17.51
CA GLU A 389 -9.84 -4.57 -17.49
C GLU A 389 -10.61 -5.75 -16.85
N ASP A 390 -10.14 -6.98 -17.07
CA ASP A 390 -10.70 -8.21 -16.50
C ASP A 390 -10.33 -8.43 -15.01
N ARG A 391 -9.46 -7.58 -14.43
CA ARG A 391 -8.98 -7.61 -13.04
C ARG A 391 -8.17 -8.87 -12.67
N CYS A 392 -7.72 -9.63 -13.66
CA CYS A 392 -6.94 -10.84 -13.47
C CYS A 392 -5.42 -10.61 -13.50
N ARG A 393 -4.96 -9.46 -14.03
CA ARG A 393 -3.54 -9.12 -14.15
C ARG A 393 -3.20 -7.87 -13.35
N LEU A 394 -2.15 -7.96 -12.54
CA LEU A 394 -1.58 -6.84 -11.82
C LEU A 394 -0.12 -6.70 -12.19
N LEU A 395 0.25 -5.56 -12.77
CA LEU A 395 1.66 -5.20 -12.93
C LEU A 395 2.14 -4.58 -11.62
N VAL A 396 3.19 -5.17 -11.06
CA VAL A 396 3.74 -4.81 -9.76
C VAL A 396 5.21 -4.44 -9.90
N PHE A 397 5.61 -3.40 -9.18
CA PHE A 397 6.96 -2.85 -9.24
C PHE A 397 7.44 -2.40 -7.86
N TYR A 398 8.75 -2.42 -7.64
CA TYR A 398 9.42 -1.85 -6.47
C TYR A 398 10.23 -0.62 -6.91
N PRO A 399 9.70 0.59 -6.69
CA PRO A 399 10.38 1.83 -7.07
C PRO A 399 11.60 2.13 -6.19
N SER A 400 12.38 3.11 -6.63
CA SER A 400 13.55 3.60 -5.90
C SER A 400 13.17 4.19 -4.55
N GLU A 401 13.39 3.42 -3.48
CA GLU A 401 13.15 3.80 -2.09
C GLU A 401 14.35 3.40 -1.23
N PRO A 402 15.31 4.31 -1.00
CA PRO A 402 16.58 3.98 -0.35
C PRO A 402 16.43 3.30 1.02
N ILE A 403 15.45 3.73 1.84
CA ILE A 403 15.18 3.09 3.15
C ILE A 403 14.66 1.65 3.01
N VAL A 404 13.91 1.35 1.95
CA VAL A 404 13.39 0.00 1.69
C VAL A 404 14.53 -0.89 1.16
N ALA A 405 15.41 -0.35 0.32
CA ALA A 405 16.63 -1.03 -0.12
C ALA A 405 17.60 -1.30 1.04
N GLU A 406 17.76 -0.36 1.97
CA GLU A 406 18.53 -0.53 3.20
C GLU A 406 17.93 -1.64 4.08
N ALA A 407 16.61 -1.64 4.28
CA ALA A 407 15.93 -2.66 5.07
C ALA A 407 16.11 -4.06 4.45
N ALA A 408 16.01 -4.17 3.12
CA ALA A 408 16.27 -5.41 2.42
C ALA A 408 17.73 -5.86 2.57
N ALA A 409 18.69 -4.92 2.55
CA ALA A 409 20.11 -5.19 2.82
C ALA A 409 20.33 -5.81 4.20
N SER A 410 19.79 -5.16 5.23
CA SER A 410 19.88 -5.59 6.63
C SER A 410 19.37 -7.03 6.79
N LEU A 411 18.24 -7.35 6.15
CA LEU A 411 17.70 -8.71 6.12
C LEU A 411 18.61 -9.70 5.37
N MET A 412 19.20 -9.28 4.24
CA MET A 412 20.12 -10.10 3.44
C MET A 412 21.48 -10.36 4.10
N GLN A 413 21.92 -9.51 5.03
CA GLN A 413 23.15 -9.75 5.81
C GLN A 413 23.04 -10.96 6.74
N HIS A 414 21.81 -11.35 7.12
CA HIS A 414 21.60 -12.53 7.95
C HIS A 414 21.74 -13.81 7.11
N GLU A 415 22.79 -14.59 7.32
CA GLU A 415 23.16 -15.78 6.52
C GLU A 415 22.00 -16.76 6.29
N ILE A 416 21.24 -17.10 7.34
CA ILE A 416 20.07 -18.00 7.24
C ILE A 416 18.96 -17.39 6.36
N VAL A 417 18.72 -16.08 6.48
CA VAL A 417 17.72 -15.37 5.68
C VAL A 417 18.16 -15.37 4.23
N PHE A 418 19.40 -14.98 3.94
CA PHE A 418 19.95 -14.95 2.59
C PHE A 418 19.85 -16.29 1.87
N ARG A 419 20.25 -17.39 2.53
CA ARG A 419 20.09 -18.74 1.95
C ARG A 419 18.64 -19.07 1.60
N LYS A 420 17.69 -18.72 2.48
CA LYS A 420 16.26 -18.92 2.22
C LYS A 420 15.78 -18.07 1.05
N LEU A 421 16.21 -16.81 0.96
CA LEU A 421 15.87 -15.92 -0.16
C LEU A 421 16.32 -16.50 -1.51
N LEU A 422 17.55 -17.02 -1.58
CA LEU A 422 18.06 -17.66 -2.80
C LEU A 422 17.25 -18.90 -3.20
N ASN A 423 16.90 -19.75 -2.23
CA ASN A 423 16.06 -20.92 -2.51
C ASN A 423 14.68 -20.50 -3.04
N PHE A 424 14.03 -19.50 -2.42
CA PHE A 424 12.75 -19.00 -2.92
C PHE A 424 12.86 -18.34 -4.30
N LEU A 425 13.98 -17.67 -4.62
CA LEU A 425 14.22 -17.13 -5.95
C LEU A 425 14.29 -18.25 -7.00
N LEU A 426 15.03 -19.33 -6.70
CA LEU A 426 15.11 -20.50 -7.57
C LEU A 426 13.74 -21.15 -7.76
N ASP A 427 12.97 -21.33 -6.69
CA ASP A 427 11.61 -21.85 -6.74
C ASP A 427 10.71 -20.97 -7.61
N ALA A 428 10.78 -19.65 -7.46
CA ALA A 428 9.99 -18.70 -8.23
C ALA A 428 10.31 -18.74 -9.73
N LEU A 429 11.59 -18.91 -10.07
CA LEU A 429 12.04 -19.07 -11.46
C LEU A 429 11.57 -20.40 -12.06
N HIS A 430 11.59 -21.49 -11.29
CA HIS A 430 11.11 -22.80 -11.74
C HIS A 430 9.59 -22.86 -11.93
N THR A 431 8.85 -22.16 -11.07
CA THR A 431 7.38 -22.14 -11.08
C THR A 431 6.79 -21.08 -12.02
N GLY A 432 7.63 -20.18 -12.58
CA GLY A 432 7.19 -19.13 -13.50
C GLY A 432 6.57 -17.91 -12.83
N TYR A 433 6.76 -17.73 -11.52
CA TYR A 433 6.31 -16.54 -10.78
C TYR A 433 7.19 -15.32 -11.00
N VAL A 434 8.46 -15.55 -11.32
CA VAL A 434 9.41 -14.53 -11.74
C VAL A 434 9.79 -14.83 -13.18
N GLU A 435 9.64 -13.84 -14.05
CA GLU A 435 10.13 -13.97 -15.42
C GLU A 435 11.67 -14.07 -15.36
N PRO A 436 12.27 -15.13 -15.91
CA PRO A 436 13.71 -15.32 -15.81
C PRO A 436 14.49 -14.24 -16.58
N GLY A 437 13.83 -13.53 -17.50
CA GLY A 437 14.42 -12.54 -18.39
C GLY A 437 15.73 -13.07 -18.97
N TYR A 438 16.73 -12.19 -18.97
CA TYR A 438 18.10 -12.59 -19.20
C TYR A 438 18.75 -13.01 -17.86
N ARG A 439 18.92 -14.33 -17.68
CA ARG A 439 19.36 -14.93 -16.41
C ARG A 439 20.75 -14.47 -15.98
N GLY A 440 21.63 -14.16 -16.92
CA GLY A 440 22.99 -13.66 -16.64
C GLY A 440 22.96 -12.33 -15.89
N GLU A 441 22.04 -11.46 -16.27
CA GLU A 441 21.87 -10.09 -15.78
C GLU A 441 21.20 -10.12 -14.41
N LEU A 442 20.30 -11.07 -14.16
CA LEU A 442 19.78 -11.34 -12.82
C LEU A 442 20.90 -11.77 -11.86
N VAL A 443 21.75 -12.72 -12.28
CA VAL A 443 22.88 -13.19 -11.47
C VAL A 443 23.91 -12.07 -11.27
N ALA A 444 24.21 -11.29 -12.31
CA ALA A 444 25.12 -10.16 -12.25
C ALA A 444 24.64 -9.13 -11.21
N ARG A 445 23.35 -8.75 -11.23
CA ARG A 445 22.76 -7.85 -10.22
C ARG A 445 22.95 -8.38 -8.80
N LEU A 446 22.73 -9.67 -8.57
CA LEU A 446 22.93 -10.30 -7.27
C LEU A 446 24.40 -10.25 -6.82
N LEU A 447 25.34 -10.60 -7.70
CA LEU A 447 26.78 -10.56 -7.41
C LEU A 447 27.25 -9.13 -7.11
N LEU A 448 26.79 -8.14 -7.88
CA LEU A 448 27.11 -6.73 -7.66
C LEU A 448 26.56 -6.25 -6.30
N MET A 449 25.38 -6.70 -5.88
CA MET A 449 24.82 -6.41 -4.56
C MET A 449 25.62 -7.05 -3.42
N ILE A 450 26.07 -8.31 -3.58
CA ILE A 450 26.91 -8.99 -2.58
C ILE A 450 28.25 -8.26 -2.42
N ALA A 451 28.89 -7.90 -3.53
CA ALA A 451 30.15 -7.16 -3.52
C ALA A 451 29.98 -5.78 -2.85
N TRP A 452 28.86 -5.11 -3.10
CA TRP A 452 28.55 -3.83 -2.46
C TRP A 452 28.41 -3.96 -0.93
N ASP A 453 27.62 -4.93 -0.47
CA ASP A 453 27.39 -5.14 0.97
C ASP A 453 28.69 -5.49 1.70
N GLN A 454 29.58 -6.25 1.06
CA GLN A 454 30.91 -6.56 1.61
C GLN A 454 31.81 -5.32 1.66
N ALA A 455 31.90 -4.57 0.56
CA ALA A 455 32.72 -3.36 0.49
C ALA A 455 32.30 -2.29 1.52
N THR A 456 31.00 -2.18 1.80
CA THR A 456 30.47 -1.23 2.78
C THR A 456 30.68 -1.67 4.24
N GLY A 457 30.70 -2.97 4.51
CA GLY A 457 31.02 -3.54 5.84
C GLY A 457 32.51 -3.47 6.21
N SER A 458 33.41 -3.54 5.22
CA SER A 458 34.87 -3.51 5.42
C SER A 458 35.45 -2.08 5.37
N ARG A 459 35.00 -1.17 6.25
CA ARG A 459 35.59 0.18 6.36
C ARG A 459 36.99 0.18 6.99
N GLY A 460 38.01 -0.08 6.18
CA GLY A 460 39.41 0.15 6.52
C GLY A 460 40.06 1.39 5.86
N LEU A 461 39.43 2.03 4.86
CA LEU A 461 40.21 2.77 3.84
C LEU A 461 39.71 4.18 3.42
N LEU A 462 38.73 4.78 4.11
CA LEU A 462 38.36 6.19 3.86
C LEU A 462 39.34 7.15 4.58
N SER A 463 39.73 8.25 3.91
CA SER A 463 40.57 9.28 4.53
C SER A 463 39.84 9.93 5.72
N SER A 464 40.58 10.32 6.76
CA SER A 464 40.02 10.90 8.00
C SER A 464 39.08 12.10 7.75
N SER A 465 39.36 12.92 6.74
CA SER A 465 38.53 14.06 6.33
C SER A 465 37.22 13.69 5.62
N MET A 466 37.19 12.59 4.86
CA MET A 466 35.98 12.13 4.17
C MET A 466 35.07 11.40 5.17
N SER A 467 35.67 10.62 6.06
CA SER A 467 34.96 9.96 7.15
C SER A 467 34.21 10.96 8.03
N SER A 468 34.84 12.08 8.42
CA SER A 468 34.17 13.11 9.22
C SER A 468 33.06 13.85 8.47
N HIS A 469 33.22 14.10 7.16
CA HIS A 469 32.16 14.70 6.34
C HIS A 469 30.94 13.77 6.23
N LEU A 470 31.15 12.47 5.99
CA LEU A 470 30.07 11.48 5.92
C LEU A 470 29.38 11.29 7.27
N GLU A 471 30.13 11.29 8.37
CA GLU A 471 29.57 11.24 9.74
C GLU A 471 28.68 12.46 10.01
N ASN A 472 29.07 13.66 9.57
CA ASN A 472 28.24 14.87 9.67
C ASN A 472 26.96 14.81 8.83
N LEU A 473 26.96 14.07 7.71
CA LEU A 473 25.77 13.81 6.89
C LEU A 473 24.88 12.69 7.47
N GLY A 474 25.24 12.13 8.62
CA GLY A 474 24.48 11.09 9.31
C GLY A 474 24.76 9.67 8.81
N TYR A 475 25.75 9.46 7.94
CA TYR A 475 26.11 8.12 7.48
C TYR A 475 26.82 7.33 8.59
N MET A 476 26.17 6.28 9.06
CA MET A 476 26.71 5.38 10.10
C MET A 476 27.29 4.11 9.48
N ARG A 477 28.30 3.52 10.14
CA ARG A 477 29.01 2.31 9.67
C ARG A 477 28.12 1.07 9.51
N GLU A 478 26.99 1.06 10.22
CA GLU A 478 26.02 -0.03 10.21
C GLU A 478 25.14 -0.07 8.96
N PHE A 479 25.11 1.01 8.15
CA PHE A 479 24.27 1.09 6.95
C PHE A 479 25.03 0.81 5.66
N VAL A 480 24.39 0.16 4.70
CA VAL A 480 24.94 -0.05 3.35
C VAL A 480 24.72 1.15 2.43
N SER A 481 23.78 2.03 2.76
CA SER A 481 23.49 3.28 2.04
C SER A 481 24.57 4.33 2.31
N GLN A 482 25.78 4.09 1.84
CA GLN A 482 26.94 4.98 1.98
C GLN A 482 27.75 5.00 0.68
N PRO A 483 28.35 6.14 0.28
CA PRO A 483 29.18 6.17 -0.91
C PRO A 483 30.56 5.55 -0.61
N ILE A 484 31.10 4.78 -1.55
CA ILE A 484 32.45 4.19 -1.46
C ILE A 484 33.25 4.51 -2.74
N ARG A 485 34.56 4.29 -2.73
CA ARG A 485 35.37 4.50 -3.94
C ARG A 485 35.20 3.33 -4.90
N VAL A 486 35.34 3.62 -6.21
CA VAL A 486 35.32 2.59 -7.26
C VAL A 486 36.34 1.50 -6.97
N LYS A 487 37.57 1.84 -6.57
CA LYS A 487 38.59 0.83 -6.26
C LYS A 487 38.21 -0.10 -5.11
N ASP A 488 37.55 0.42 -4.07
CA ASP A 488 37.15 -0.36 -2.89
C ASP A 488 36.06 -1.37 -3.29
N PHE A 489 35.11 -0.92 -4.11
CA PHE A 489 34.08 -1.79 -4.69
C PHE A 489 34.67 -2.88 -5.59
N LEU A 490 35.54 -2.51 -6.54
CA LEU A 490 36.15 -3.46 -7.47
C LEU A 490 37.04 -4.47 -6.75
N THR A 491 37.75 -4.05 -5.70
CA THR A 491 38.51 -4.95 -4.82
C THR A 491 37.58 -5.99 -4.17
N SER A 492 36.42 -5.57 -3.69
CA SER A 492 35.43 -6.50 -3.13
C SER A 492 34.80 -7.41 -4.18
N LEU A 493 34.58 -6.91 -5.40
CA LEU A 493 33.93 -7.66 -6.48
C LEU A 493 34.83 -8.76 -7.04
N PHE A 494 36.10 -8.46 -7.28
CA PHE A 494 37.05 -9.37 -7.91
C PHE A 494 37.91 -10.14 -6.89
N GLY A 495 37.95 -9.66 -5.64
CA GLY A 495 38.91 -10.12 -4.64
C GLY A 495 40.25 -9.38 -4.75
N GLN A 496 40.99 -9.31 -3.64
CA GLN A 496 42.22 -8.52 -3.53
C GLN A 496 43.28 -8.92 -4.56
N ASP A 497 43.52 -10.23 -4.73
CA ASP A 497 44.56 -10.74 -5.63
C ASP A 497 44.23 -10.42 -7.09
N ASN A 498 43.02 -10.74 -7.56
CA ASN A 498 42.59 -10.42 -8.92
C ASN A 498 42.55 -8.91 -9.19
N TYR A 499 42.20 -8.10 -8.18
CA TYR A 499 42.23 -6.66 -8.33
C TYR A 499 43.66 -6.17 -8.59
N ASN A 500 44.62 -6.62 -7.76
CA ASN A 500 46.02 -6.24 -7.90
C ASN A 500 46.61 -6.76 -9.23
N ASP A 501 46.30 -7.99 -9.61
CA ASP A 501 46.93 -8.63 -10.77
C ASP A 501 46.34 -8.18 -12.11
N HIS A 502 45.08 -7.73 -12.14
CA HIS A 502 44.35 -7.53 -13.40
C HIS A 502 43.58 -6.21 -13.51
N ILE A 503 43.28 -5.53 -12.41
CA ILE A 503 42.36 -4.37 -12.41
C ILE A 503 43.02 -3.09 -11.91
N GLN A 504 44.07 -3.12 -11.10
CA GLN A 504 44.59 -1.95 -10.38
C GLN A 504 45.03 -0.77 -11.27
N ASP A 505 45.33 -1.03 -12.54
CA ASP A 505 45.78 -0.04 -13.54
C ASP A 505 44.63 0.84 -14.06
N LEU A 506 43.78 1.35 -13.17
CA LEU A 506 42.71 2.30 -13.47
C LEU A 506 43.23 3.74 -13.42
N PRO A 507 42.70 4.66 -14.25
CA PRO A 507 42.94 6.08 -14.08
C PRO A 507 42.60 6.51 -12.65
N GLN A 508 43.54 7.15 -11.94
CA GLN A 508 43.39 7.47 -10.52
C GLN A 508 42.10 8.24 -10.22
N LYS A 509 41.74 9.19 -11.09
CA LYS A 509 40.48 9.96 -10.98
C LYS A 509 39.23 9.07 -10.98
N PHE A 510 39.23 8.00 -11.76
CA PHE A 510 38.13 7.03 -11.81
C PHE A 510 38.18 6.08 -10.60
N ALA A 511 39.36 5.56 -10.26
CA ALA A 511 39.55 4.67 -9.12
C ALA A 511 39.12 5.30 -7.78
N ASP A 512 39.37 6.61 -7.62
CA ASP A 512 38.98 7.40 -6.46
C ASP A 512 37.58 8.05 -6.58
N GLY A 513 36.90 7.87 -7.72
CA GLY A 513 35.53 8.34 -7.95
C GLY A 513 34.54 7.72 -6.98
N LEU A 514 33.46 8.43 -6.68
CA LEU A 514 32.46 7.96 -5.72
C LEU A 514 31.41 7.11 -6.43
N LEU A 515 31.23 5.89 -5.96
CA LEU A 515 30.18 4.97 -6.37
C LEU A 515 29.13 4.89 -5.27
N ALA A 516 27.85 4.92 -5.64
CA ALA A 516 26.73 4.85 -4.69
C ALA A 516 25.53 4.13 -5.30
N PHE A 517 25.23 2.92 -4.82
CA PHE A 517 24.02 2.21 -5.20
C PHE A 517 23.60 1.18 -4.15
N THR A 518 22.31 1.06 -3.87
CA THR A 518 21.74 0.05 -2.95
C THR A 518 20.70 -0.83 -3.60
N HIS A 519 20.24 -0.47 -4.79
CA HIS A 519 19.21 -1.19 -5.52
C HIS A 519 19.30 -0.93 -7.02
N PHE A 520 18.73 -1.82 -7.82
CA PHE A 520 18.56 -1.68 -9.26
C PHE A 520 17.16 -1.20 -9.61
N ILE A 521 17.05 -0.34 -10.62
CA ILE A 521 15.79 0.04 -11.24
C ILE A 521 15.81 -0.18 -12.76
N PRO A 522 14.72 -0.66 -13.37
CA PRO A 522 14.62 -0.79 -14.81
C PRO A 522 14.21 0.52 -15.47
N LEU A 523 14.89 0.87 -16.56
CA LEU A 523 14.53 1.99 -17.43
C LEU A 523 14.00 1.47 -18.77
N THR A 524 12.96 2.15 -19.28
CA THR A 524 12.43 1.90 -20.63
C THR A 524 13.10 2.79 -21.69
N TYR A 525 14.03 3.63 -21.28
CA TYR A 525 14.72 4.62 -22.10
C TYR A 525 16.23 4.64 -21.78
N THR A 526 17.00 5.39 -22.58
CA THR A 526 18.44 5.57 -22.35
C THR A 526 18.64 6.86 -21.55
N PRO A 527 19.21 6.81 -20.33
CA PRO A 527 19.28 7.98 -19.45
C PRO A 527 20.30 9.01 -19.96
N THR A 528 19.94 10.29 -19.82
CA THR A 528 20.84 11.43 -20.00
C THR A 528 21.82 11.57 -18.83
N GLN A 529 22.85 12.40 -18.98
CA GLN A 529 23.80 12.67 -17.89
C GLN A 529 23.12 13.27 -16.65
N ILE A 530 22.09 14.09 -16.83
CA ILE A 530 21.32 14.69 -15.73
C ILE A 530 20.55 13.60 -14.98
N GLU A 531 19.94 12.66 -15.71
CA GLU A 531 19.20 11.55 -15.10
C GLU A 531 20.13 10.58 -14.39
N LEU A 532 21.31 10.27 -14.96
CA LEU A 532 22.33 9.46 -14.27
C LEU A 532 22.77 10.10 -12.94
N LYS A 533 22.87 11.43 -12.90
CA LYS A 533 23.15 12.15 -11.66
C LYS A 533 21.99 12.04 -10.67
N SER A 534 20.74 12.17 -11.12
CA SER A 534 19.57 11.94 -10.26
C SER A 534 19.53 10.51 -9.72
N LEU A 535 19.92 9.53 -10.52
CA LEU A 535 19.99 8.11 -10.12
C LEU A 535 21.10 7.88 -9.09
N PHE A 536 22.28 8.47 -9.29
CA PHE A 536 23.37 8.47 -8.31
C PHE A 536 22.91 9.02 -6.95
N ILE A 537 22.22 10.17 -6.94
CA ILE A 537 21.71 10.80 -5.72
C ILE A 537 20.75 9.89 -4.95
N ARG A 538 19.98 9.06 -5.66
CA ARG A 538 19.06 8.07 -5.07
C ARG A 538 19.70 6.73 -4.72
N TYR A 539 20.98 6.55 -5.05
CA TYR A 539 21.68 5.27 -4.91
C TYR A 539 21.00 4.18 -5.75
N ALA A 540 20.56 4.54 -6.96
CA ALA A 540 19.91 3.65 -7.90
C ALA A 540 20.88 3.25 -9.03
N ALA A 541 21.20 1.95 -9.09
CA ALA A 541 21.79 1.33 -10.26
C ALA A 541 20.70 1.09 -11.33
N VAL A 542 21.11 0.98 -12.58
CA VAL A 542 20.18 0.91 -13.72
C VAL A 542 20.24 -0.44 -14.40
N ILE A 543 19.06 -0.95 -14.73
CA ILE A 543 18.85 -2.01 -15.71
C ILE A 543 18.41 -1.32 -16.99
N CYS A 544 19.20 -1.48 -18.05
CA CYS A 544 18.92 -0.81 -19.31
C CYS A 544 17.68 -1.38 -19.99
N LYS A 545 17.10 -0.58 -20.89
CA LYS A 545 15.96 -1.02 -21.70
C LYS A 545 16.31 -2.26 -22.52
N ARG A 546 15.29 -3.05 -22.87
CA ARG A 546 15.46 -4.22 -23.73
C ARG A 546 16.14 -3.81 -25.05
N ASN A 547 17.12 -4.60 -25.48
CA ASN A 547 17.93 -4.38 -26.69
C ASN A 547 18.76 -3.08 -26.66
N GLN A 548 19.16 -2.60 -25.48
CA GLN A 548 20.16 -1.54 -25.36
C GLN A 548 21.48 -2.02 -25.98
N ALA A 549 22.03 -1.23 -26.89
CA ALA A 549 23.29 -1.59 -27.54
C ALA A 549 24.47 -1.42 -26.55
N GLY A 550 25.22 -2.50 -26.33
CA GLY A 550 26.53 -2.50 -25.68
C GLY A 550 26.55 -2.40 -24.15
N VAL A 551 25.42 -2.14 -23.49
CA VAL A 551 25.35 -1.97 -22.03
C VAL A 551 24.05 -2.55 -21.48
N ASP A 552 24.16 -3.48 -20.54
CA ASP A 552 23.01 -4.07 -19.85
C ASP A 552 22.73 -3.38 -18.50
N LEU A 553 23.78 -3.05 -17.75
CA LEU A 553 23.69 -2.47 -16.41
C LEU A 553 24.55 -1.20 -16.33
N ILE A 554 24.07 -0.19 -15.60
CA ILE A 554 24.85 1.03 -15.31
C ILE A 554 24.94 1.22 -13.80
N LEU A 555 26.17 1.42 -13.32
CA LEU A 555 26.48 1.81 -11.94
C LEU A 555 26.96 3.28 -11.97
N PRO A 556 26.16 4.25 -11.49
CA PRO A 556 26.54 5.66 -11.55
C PRO A 556 27.75 5.99 -10.68
N VAL A 557 28.73 6.72 -11.23
CA VAL A 557 29.94 7.21 -10.52
C VAL A 557 30.00 8.73 -10.60
N LEU A 558 30.30 9.39 -9.48
CA LEU A 558 30.47 10.85 -9.36
C LEU A 558 31.94 11.27 -9.36
#